data_AF-A0A945UV31-F1
#
_entry.id   AF-A0A945UV31-F1
#
_cell.length_a   1.000
_cell.length_b   1.000
_cell.length_c   1.000
_cell.angle_alpha   90.00
_cell.angle_beta   90.00
_cell.angle_gamma   90.00
#
_symmetry.space_group_name_H-M   'P 1'
#
loop_
_entity.id
_entity.type
_entity.pdbx_description
1 polymer ?
#
loop_
_entity_poly.entity_id
_entity_poly.type
_entity_poly.pdbx_seq_one_letter_code
_entity_poly.pdbx_strand_id
1 'polypeptide(L)'
;MKLLRTLSLVGILGGIVAPISAQISDPIPGSIEKGDLLLEIENWLRAPATGGSPRTRVSVTKPAYDGSNRVFSCDLRGQFYVISNDTLTEYVDFNDVFPNFEPENRLGTGFHSFAFHPQFETNGKFYTAHTEPAGSGTADFTMPNSETITMQSVIMEWTASTPSANTFAGTRREVMRIEYHEQVHNVQEIAFNHFIDSSHADYGMLYICSGDGEAVNQGFPEVAHRLDTVYGTLLRIDPMGTNATNGKYGIPADNPFLNDNDANTLAEIYAWGFRNPHRIVWDSENPDRLFLFDIGERSIEEVNLIVKGGDYGYSQREGTFLMNTAVDSDVVFPLPANESDFNYVYPVAQYDHDEGRAIAGGQIYRGTKWPELNGKLLFGDIANGRIFYVDADSLTLGSQATFQELRLKNIVERSLLSIVGQSRTDLRFGIMEDGELLITTKRDGWIRRFTPPPEPLPNGNGEISNLSTRGSVGGSDSIMIGGFVIIENNRRVMVRGLGPTLANFGVNGALSNPKITVYNSAEEVVATNDDWSNESNAASIAVTAASLGATALESGSADAATMLFLPKGSYTVHLEGVDGSSGVGLIEIYKIP
;
A
#
# COMPACT_ATOMS: atom_id res chain seq x y z
N MET A 1 53.70 -24.93 23.76
CA MET A 1 53.74 -26.34 23.33
C MET A 1 52.36 -26.69 22.83
N LYS A 2 52.09 -26.47 21.53
CA LYS A 2 50.76 -26.65 20.91
C LYS A 2 50.61 -28.12 20.53
N LEU A 3 49.63 -28.82 21.09
CA LEU A 3 49.23 -30.15 20.62
C LEU A 3 48.26 -29.96 19.43
N LEU A 4 48.66 -30.46 18.27
CA LEU A 4 47.78 -30.72 17.14
C LEU A 4 46.72 -31.76 17.57
N ARG A 5 45.44 -31.42 17.39
CA ARG A 5 44.37 -32.41 17.24
C ARG A 5 43.93 -32.39 15.79
N THR A 6 44.17 -33.50 15.13
CA THR A 6 43.71 -33.85 13.79
C THR A 6 42.19 -33.95 13.80
N LEU A 7 41.49 -33.04 13.12
CA LEU A 7 40.11 -33.27 12.69
C LEU A 7 40.17 -34.04 11.36
N SER A 8 39.51 -35.20 11.33
CA SER A 8 39.24 -35.95 10.11
C SER A 8 38.15 -35.22 9.32
N LEU A 9 38.56 -34.35 8.40
CA LEU A 9 37.69 -33.75 7.40
C LEU A 9 37.54 -34.77 6.25
N VAL A 10 36.46 -35.56 6.26
CA VAL A 10 35.99 -36.20 5.02
C VAL A 10 34.95 -35.25 4.43
N GLY A 11 35.45 -34.18 3.84
CA GLY A 11 34.68 -33.29 2.97
C GLY A 11 35.13 -33.56 1.54
N ILE A 12 34.25 -34.12 0.72
CA ILE A 12 34.40 -34.08 -0.73
C ILE A 12 34.02 -32.64 -1.14
N LEU A 13 34.94 -31.70 -0.94
CA LEU A 13 34.89 -30.40 -1.59
C LEU A 13 35.54 -30.56 -2.97
N GLY A 14 34.72 -30.80 -3.99
CA GLY A 14 35.06 -30.46 -5.36
C GLY A 14 35.02 -28.95 -5.53
N GLY A 15 35.94 -28.22 -4.90
CA GLY A 15 36.00 -26.76 -4.96
C GLY A 15 36.42 -26.29 -6.35
N ILE A 16 35.48 -25.77 -7.13
CA ILE A 16 35.79 -24.93 -8.29
C ILE A 16 36.07 -23.53 -7.74
N VAL A 17 37.36 -23.20 -7.59
CA VAL A 17 37.77 -21.81 -7.34
C VAL A 17 37.60 -21.04 -8.64
N ALA A 18 36.53 -20.26 -8.76
CA ALA A 18 36.40 -19.31 -9.86
C ALA A 18 37.58 -18.31 -9.79
N PRO A 19 38.33 -18.07 -10.88
CA PRO A 19 39.41 -17.08 -10.87
C PRO A 19 38.82 -15.67 -10.70
N ILE A 20 39.50 -14.80 -9.94
CA ILE A 20 39.12 -13.39 -9.69
C ILE A 20 38.77 -12.63 -10.99
N SER A 21 39.34 -13.02 -12.13
CA SER A 21 39.05 -12.44 -13.45
C SER A 21 37.63 -12.68 -13.98
N ALA A 22 36.81 -13.49 -13.33
CA ALA A 22 35.44 -13.83 -13.73
C ALA A 22 34.35 -13.09 -12.93
N GLN A 23 34.73 -12.13 -12.09
CA GLN A 23 33.79 -11.29 -11.34
C GLN A 23 32.82 -10.56 -12.27
N ILE A 24 31.55 -10.51 -11.89
CA ILE A 24 30.53 -9.71 -12.58
C ILE A 24 30.38 -8.39 -11.82
N SER A 25 30.60 -7.27 -12.52
CA SER A 25 30.50 -5.92 -11.93
C SER A 25 29.11 -5.29 -12.03
N ASP A 26 28.32 -5.76 -13.00
CA ASP A 26 26.95 -5.34 -13.30
C ASP A 26 26.14 -6.63 -13.59
N PRO A 27 25.68 -7.32 -12.54
CA PRO A 27 24.90 -8.56 -12.63
C PRO A 27 23.71 -8.50 -13.57
N ILE A 28 22.95 -7.41 -13.57
CA ILE A 28 21.73 -7.26 -14.39
C ILE A 28 21.84 -5.97 -15.20
N PRO A 29 22.48 -6.00 -16.39
CA PRO A 29 22.72 -4.81 -17.17
C PRO A 29 21.43 -4.16 -17.68
N GLY A 30 21.37 -2.83 -17.53
CA GLY A 30 20.28 -1.99 -18.03
C GLY A 30 19.29 -1.63 -16.94
N SER A 31 18.49 -0.58 -17.18
CA SER A 31 17.57 -0.07 -16.17
C SER A 31 16.18 -0.67 -16.27
N ILE A 32 15.51 -0.77 -15.12
CA ILE A 32 14.10 -1.14 -15.07
C ILE A 32 13.29 0.01 -15.67
N GLU A 33 12.63 -0.28 -16.78
CA GLU A 33 11.85 0.71 -17.52
C GLU A 33 10.58 1.11 -16.75
N LYS A 34 10.18 2.37 -16.91
CA LYS A 34 8.89 2.84 -16.42
C LYS A 34 7.75 2.19 -17.20
N GLY A 35 6.76 1.73 -16.46
CA GLY A 35 5.54 1.17 -17.00
C GLY A 35 4.49 2.23 -17.38
N ASP A 36 3.37 1.74 -17.91
CA ASP A 36 2.25 2.59 -18.31
C ASP A 36 1.36 3.01 -17.12
N LEU A 37 1.43 2.28 -16.01
CA LEU A 37 0.63 2.56 -14.82
C LEU A 37 1.13 3.82 -14.09
N LEU A 38 0.25 4.82 -14.00
CA LEU A 38 0.45 6.06 -13.26
C LEU A 38 -0.62 6.18 -12.17
N LEU A 39 -0.21 6.01 -10.92
CA LEU A 39 -1.13 6.01 -9.78
C LEU A 39 -1.02 7.31 -8.99
N GLU A 40 -2.18 7.85 -8.61
CA GLU A 40 -2.24 9.01 -7.72
C GLU A 40 -2.13 8.54 -6.27
N ILE A 41 -1.27 9.21 -5.49
CA ILE A 41 -1.10 8.94 -4.07
C ILE A 41 -1.48 10.17 -3.24
N GLU A 42 -2.20 9.91 -2.15
CA GLU A 42 -2.58 10.91 -1.16
C GLU A 42 -2.05 10.57 0.22
N ASN A 43 -1.77 11.62 0.99
CA ASN A 43 -1.47 11.50 2.40
C ASN A 43 -2.78 11.22 3.15
N TRP A 44 -2.93 10.03 3.71
CA TRP A 44 -4.12 9.66 4.47
C TRP A 44 -3.96 10.04 5.95
N LEU A 45 -3.03 9.40 6.65
CA LEU A 45 -2.78 9.63 8.07
C LEU A 45 -1.29 9.76 8.34
N ARG A 46 -0.94 10.60 9.31
CA ARG A 46 0.45 10.76 9.74
C ARG A 46 0.63 10.20 11.14
N ALA A 47 1.49 9.21 11.29
CA ALA A 47 1.87 8.73 12.60
C ALA A 47 2.56 9.87 13.41
N PRO A 48 2.32 9.93 14.74
CA PRO A 48 3.05 10.83 15.64
C PRO A 48 4.57 10.66 15.47
N ALA A 49 5.33 11.73 15.69
CA ALA A 49 6.78 11.61 15.66
C ALA A 49 7.25 10.82 16.90
N THR A 50 7.99 9.75 16.67
CA THR A 50 8.53 8.87 17.74
C THR A 50 10.03 9.12 17.95
N GLY A 51 10.66 9.94 17.11
CA GLY A 51 12.06 10.34 17.25
C GLY A 51 12.44 11.44 16.26
N GLY A 52 13.75 11.66 16.08
CA GLY A 52 14.28 12.72 15.22
C GLY A 52 14.20 12.39 13.73
N SER A 53 15.23 11.73 13.20
CA SER A 53 15.29 11.29 11.79
C SER A 53 15.70 9.81 11.74
N PRO A 54 14.87 8.91 11.18
CA PRO A 54 13.56 9.18 10.58
C PRO A 54 12.50 9.58 11.61
N ARG A 55 11.47 10.34 11.16
CA ARG A 55 10.38 10.86 12.02
C ARG A 55 9.70 9.74 12.80
N THR A 56 9.41 8.64 12.12
CA THR A 56 8.85 7.41 12.68
C THR A 56 9.74 6.24 12.25
N ARG A 57 9.55 5.06 12.84
CA ARG A 57 10.12 3.82 12.31
C ARG A 57 9.03 2.80 11.99
N VAL A 58 7.90 3.25 11.44
CA VAL A 58 6.78 2.39 11.05
C VAL A 58 7.25 1.22 10.17
N SER A 59 6.94 -0.01 10.58
CA SER A 59 7.49 -1.24 9.99
C SER A 59 6.45 -2.04 9.18
N VAL A 60 5.26 -2.25 9.75
CA VAL A 60 4.19 -3.07 9.16
C VAL A 60 2.85 -2.35 9.39
N THR A 61 1.98 -2.38 8.39
CA THR A 61 0.62 -1.83 8.44
C THR A 61 -0.35 -2.82 7.78
N LYS A 62 -1.25 -3.46 8.53
CA LYS A 62 -2.14 -4.52 8.01
C LYS A 62 -3.45 -4.63 8.83
N PRO A 63 -4.53 -5.19 8.28
CA PRO A 63 -5.81 -5.26 8.98
C PRO A 63 -5.79 -6.34 10.07
N ALA A 64 -6.80 -6.31 10.93
CA ALA A 64 -7.04 -7.39 11.90
C ALA A 64 -7.67 -8.65 11.29
N TYR A 65 -8.20 -8.57 10.06
CA TYR A 65 -8.92 -9.63 9.38
C TYR A 65 -10.11 -10.17 10.21
N ASP A 66 -10.84 -9.25 10.84
CA ASP A 66 -11.97 -9.51 11.75
C ASP A 66 -13.29 -8.86 11.26
N GLY A 67 -13.34 -8.43 10.01
CA GLY A 67 -14.49 -7.75 9.39
C GLY A 67 -14.70 -6.30 9.86
N SER A 68 -13.84 -5.77 10.73
CA SER A 68 -14.02 -4.44 11.32
C SER A 68 -13.45 -3.30 10.47
N ASN A 69 -12.69 -3.62 9.41
CA ASN A 69 -11.89 -2.66 8.62
C ASN A 69 -10.84 -1.88 9.44
N ARG A 70 -10.55 -2.32 10.68
CA ARG A 70 -9.48 -1.72 11.47
C ARG A 70 -8.14 -2.12 10.89
N VAL A 71 -7.27 -1.12 10.73
CA VAL A 71 -5.89 -1.30 10.27
C VAL A 71 -4.96 -1.04 11.44
N PHE A 72 -4.00 -1.92 11.66
CA PHE A 72 -3.02 -1.77 12.73
C PHE A 72 -1.66 -1.44 12.14
N SER A 73 -0.85 -0.70 12.88
CA SER A 73 0.49 -0.29 12.43
C SER A 73 1.48 -0.29 13.58
N CYS A 74 2.65 -0.91 13.40
CA CYS A 74 3.72 -0.88 14.39
C CYS A 74 4.83 0.11 14.01
N ASP A 75 5.34 0.84 14.99
CA ASP A 75 6.60 1.59 14.92
C ASP A 75 7.71 0.80 15.64
N LEU A 76 8.89 0.65 15.02
CA LEU A 76 10.02 -0.03 15.66
C LEU A 76 10.36 0.59 17.03
N ARG A 77 10.04 1.87 17.27
CA ARG A 77 10.26 2.52 18.57
C ARG A 77 9.24 2.16 19.65
N GLY A 78 8.27 1.29 19.36
CA GLY A 78 7.45 0.61 20.36
C GLY A 78 5.95 0.88 20.27
N GLN A 79 5.54 1.95 19.60
CA GLN A 79 4.12 2.28 19.50
C GLN A 79 3.40 1.30 18.56
N PHE A 80 2.37 0.65 19.09
CA PHE A 80 1.42 -0.12 18.31
C PHE A 80 0.14 0.69 18.15
N TYR A 81 -0.21 1.05 16.91
CA TYR A 81 -1.38 1.87 16.60
C TYR A 81 -2.52 1.03 16.03
N VAL A 82 -3.74 1.47 16.32
CA VAL A 82 -4.96 1.08 15.61
C VAL A 82 -5.51 2.28 14.86
N ILE A 83 -5.95 2.05 13.63
CA ILE A 83 -6.61 3.00 12.77
C ILE A 83 -8.06 2.55 12.61
N SER A 84 -8.98 3.40 13.05
CA SER A 84 -10.42 3.16 12.98
C SER A 84 -11.12 4.49 12.74
N ASN A 85 -12.05 4.55 11.79
CA ASN A 85 -12.76 5.77 11.40
C ASN A 85 -11.81 6.95 11.12
N ASP A 86 -10.80 6.70 10.29
CA ASP A 86 -9.74 7.67 9.92
C ASP A 86 -9.03 8.31 11.14
N THR A 87 -9.03 7.63 12.28
CA THR A 87 -8.35 8.08 13.50
C THR A 87 -7.28 7.08 13.87
N LEU A 88 -6.05 7.55 14.01
CA LEU A 88 -4.91 6.76 14.48
C LEU A 88 -4.77 6.95 15.99
N THR A 89 -4.94 5.85 16.73
CA THR A 89 -4.90 5.80 18.20
C THR A 89 -3.84 4.78 18.64
N GLU A 90 -3.13 5.07 19.73
CA GLU A 90 -2.22 4.09 20.33
C GLU A 90 -3.02 2.95 20.97
N TYR A 91 -2.76 1.73 20.51
CA TYR A 91 -3.33 0.49 21.04
C TYR A 91 -2.56 0.03 22.27
N VAL A 92 -1.23 0.02 22.20
CA VAL A 92 -0.29 -0.25 23.30
C VAL A 92 1.11 0.28 22.95
N ASP A 93 1.87 0.74 23.94
CA ASP A 93 3.29 1.10 23.79
C ASP A 93 4.19 0.03 24.43
N PHE A 94 5.11 -0.54 23.65
CA PHE A 94 6.05 -1.56 24.14
C PHE A 94 7.03 -1.02 25.18
N ASN A 95 7.32 0.28 25.18
CA ASN A 95 8.18 0.91 26.19
C ASN A 95 7.58 0.80 27.60
N ASP A 96 6.25 0.78 27.70
CA ASP A 96 5.54 0.64 28.98
C ASP A 96 5.39 -0.83 29.41
N VAL A 97 5.51 -1.77 28.46
CA VAL A 97 5.18 -3.17 28.68
C VAL A 97 6.42 -4.03 28.94
N PHE A 98 7.54 -3.71 28.28
CA PHE A 98 8.74 -4.54 28.27
C PHE A 98 9.94 -3.76 28.80
N PRO A 99 10.45 -4.08 30.00
CA PRO A 99 11.56 -3.33 30.61
C PRO A 99 12.88 -3.47 29.84
N ASN A 100 13.01 -4.53 29.02
CA ASN A 100 14.20 -4.81 28.22
C ASN A 100 13.99 -4.47 26.74
N PHE A 101 12.95 -3.73 26.37
CA PHE A 101 12.71 -3.37 24.99
C PHE A 101 13.79 -2.44 24.43
N GLU A 102 14.24 -2.71 23.20
CA GLU A 102 15.37 -2.03 22.58
C GLU A 102 14.97 -1.27 21.29
N PRO A 103 14.45 -0.03 21.40
CA PRO A 103 13.83 0.67 20.29
C PRO A 103 14.79 1.26 19.25
N GLU A 104 16.07 1.50 19.58
CA GLU A 104 16.92 2.37 18.75
C GLU A 104 18.44 2.18 18.87
N ASN A 105 18.92 0.96 19.12
CA ASN A 105 20.38 0.74 19.13
C ASN A 105 20.97 0.67 17.71
N ARG A 106 20.26 0.06 16.74
CA ARG A 106 20.63 0.01 15.31
C ARG A 106 19.39 -0.16 14.40
N LEU A 107 19.63 -0.32 13.09
CA LEU A 107 18.60 -0.39 12.05
C LEU A 107 17.63 -1.57 12.22
N GLY A 108 18.08 -2.69 12.81
CA GLY A 108 17.28 -3.89 13.02
C GLY A 108 16.84 -4.12 14.47
N THR A 109 16.73 -3.08 15.29
CA THR A 109 16.15 -3.19 16.65
C THR A 109 14.75 -2.57 16.69
N GLY A 110 13.91 -3.10 17.56
CA GLY A 110 12.61 -2.54 17.90
C GLY A 110 11.44 -3.52 17.82
N PHE A 111 10.24 -2.99 17.57
CA PHE A 111 9.00 -3.76 17.37
C PHE A 111 8.75 -4.04 15.87
N HIS A 112 9.22 -5.19 15.39
CA HIS A 112 9.36 -5.50 13.96
C HIS A 112 8.05 -5.81 13.25
N SER A 113 7.23 -6.68 13.85
CA SER A 113 6.04 -7.23 13.21
C SER A 113 5.00 -7.69 14.24
N PHE A 114 3.75 -7.77 13.81
CA PHE A 114 2.65 -8.37 14.55
C PHE A 114 1.82 -9.27 13.64
N ALA A 115 0.98 -10.16 14.18
CA ALA A 115 0.06 -10.98 13.40
C ALA A 115 -1.19 -11.32 14.22
N PHE A 116 -2.38 -11.05 13.69
CA PHE A 116 -3.62 -11.46 14.33
C PHE A 116 -3.91 -12.93 13.99
N HIS A 117 -4.31 -13.74 14.97
CA HIS A 117 -4.73 -15.11 14.68
C HIS A 117 -5.96 -15.07 13.74
N PRO A 118 -6.15 -16.03 12.81
CA PRO A 118 -7.35 -16.11 11.97
C PRO A 118 -8.70 -16.22 12.71
N GLN A 119 -8.67 -16.28 14.03
CA GLN A 119 -9.83 -16.33 14.93
C GLN A 119 -9.78 -15.20 15.97
N PHE A 120 -9.02 -14.13 15.71
CA PHE A 120 -8.79 -13.05 16.67
C PHE A 120 -10.08 -12.48 17.25
N GLU A 121 -11.13 -12.34 16.44
CA GLU A 121 -12.45 -11.88 16.88
C GLU A 121 -13.01 -12.71 18.06
N THR A 122 -12.76 -14.02 18.06
CA THR A 122 -13.34 -14.96 19.04
C THR A 122 -12.36 -15.36 20.14
N ASN A 123 -11.07 -15.48 19.83
CA ASN A 123 -10.06 -15.94 20.79
C ASN A 123 -9.19 -14.79 21.36
N GLY A 124 -9.26 -13.59 20.78
CA GLY A 124 -8.47 -12.43 21.17
C GLY A 124 -6.97 -12.56 20.97
N LYS A 125 -6.51 -13.60 20.25
CA LYS A 125 -5.08 -13.89 20.11
C LYS A 125 -4.44 -13.13 18.97
N PHE A 126 -3.33 -12.48 19.28
CA PHE A 126 -2.41 -11.92 18.31
C PHE A 126 -0.98 -12.09 18.80
N TYR A 127 -0.02 -11.93 17.89
CA TYR A 127 1.38 -12.20 18.13
C TYR A 127 2.21 -11.00 17.74
N THR A 128 3.36 -10.82 18.38
CA THR A 128 4.30 -9.73 18.08
C THR A 128 5.73 -10.24 18.11
N ALA A 129 6.59 -9.62 17.31
CA ALA A 129 8.03 -9.84 17.32
C ALA A 129 8.76 -8.54 17.65
N HIS A 130 9.56 -8.53 18.71
CA HIS A 130 10.40 -7.39 19.10
C HIS A 130 11.81 -7.84 19.49
N THR A 131 12.69 -6.87 19.72
CA THR A 131 14.06 -7.14 20.15
C THR A 131 14.33 -6.69 21.58
N GLU A 132 15.20 -7.44 22.25
CA GLU A 132 15.74 -7.13 23.57
C GLU A 132 17.27 -7.34 23.58
N PRO A 133 18.02 -6.75 24.55
CA PRO A 133 19.45 -6.97 24.68
C PRO A 133 19.81 -8.45 24.86
N ALA A 134 21.03 -8.82 24.45
CA ALA A 134 21.58 -10.13 24.75
C ALA A 134 21.47 -10.50 26.25
N GLY A 135 21.03 -11.73 26.53
CA GLY A 135 20.91 -12.24 27.89
C GLY A 135 19.72 -11.69 28.69
N SER A 136 18.79 -10.97 28.07
CA SER A 136 17.56 -10.50 28.75
C SER A 136 16.60 -11.64 29.10
N GLY A 137 16.72 -12.79 28.44
CA GLY A 137 16.03 -14.04 28.76
C GLY A 137 16.77 -15.28 28.25
N THR A 138 16.28 -16.47 28.61
CA THR A 138 16.81 -17.75 28.12
C THR A 138 16.34 -17.98 26.69
N ALA A 139 17.26 -17.98 25.74
CA ALA A 139 16.95 -18.25 24.34
C ALA A 139 16.56 -19.71 24.11
N ASP A 140 15.57 -19.92 23.24
CA ASP A 140 15.21 -21.24 22.73
C ASP A 140 16.18 -21.67 21.61
N PHE A 141 16.67 -20.70 20.84
CA PHE A 141 17.66 -20.91 19.78
C PHE A 141 18.85 -19.98 19.98
N THR A 142 20.04 -20.57 20.07
CA THR A 142 21.29 -19.85 20.26
C THR A 142 22.05 -19.74 18.94
N MET A 143 22.86 -18.69 18.78
CA MET A 143 23.65 -18.52 17.56
C MET A 143 24.83 -19.49 17.60
N PRO A 144 24.97 -20.40 16.61
CA PRO A 144 26.06 -21.36 16.61
C PRO A 144 27.41 -20.67 16.47
N ASN A 145 28.44 -21.23 17.10
CA ASN A 145 29.84 -20.78 16.98
C ASN A 145 30.09 -19.30 17.38
N SER A 146 29.15 -18.68 18.11
CA SER A 146 29.25 -17.30 18.53
C SER A 146 29.87 -17.11 19.91
N GLU A 147 30.88 -16.24 20.00
CA GLU A 147 31.35 -15.68 21.28
C GLU A 147 30.69 -14.31 21.59
N THR A 148 29.93 -13.74 20.65
CA THR A 148 29.35 -12.40 20.74
C THR A 148 27.89 -12.42 20.31
N ILE A 149 26.99 -12.31 21.29
CA ILE A 149 25.55 -12.07 21.10
C ILE A 149 25.29 -10.62 21.49
N THR A 150 24.60 -9.88 20.62
CA THR A 150 24.27 -8.47 20.87
C THR A 150 22.78 -8.26 21.15
N MET A 151 21.93 -9.18 20.67
CA MET A 151 20.48 -9.01 20.69
C MET A 151 19.75 -10.35 20.76
N GLN A 152 18.51 -10.31 21.23
CA GLN A 152 17.54 -11.40 21.13
C GLN A 152 16.27 -10.91 20.44
N SER A 153 15.73 -11.69 19.50
CA SER A 153 14.34 -11.53 19.06
C SER A 153 13.41 -12.30 19.97
N VAL A 154 12.26 -11.71 20.29
CA VAL A 154 11.26 -12.25 21.21
C VAL A 154 9.92 -12.26 20.50
N ILE A 155 9.30 -13.43 20.41
CA ILE A 155 7.95 -13.61 19.88
C ILE A 155 7.00 -13.81 21.05
N MET A 156 6.00 -12.95 21.13
CA MET A 156 4.99 -12.94 22.18
C MET A 156 3.63 -13.32 21.62
N GLU A 157 2.88 -14.14 22.35
CA GLU A 157 1.43 -14.26 22.21
C GLU A 157 0.77 -13.27 23.16
N TRP A 158 -0.28 -12.60 22.69
CA TRP A 158 -1.15 -11.72 23.45
C TRP A 158 -2.56 -12.24 23.38
N THR A 159 -3.35 -12.01 24.44
CA THR A 159 -4.78 -12.33 24.46
C THR A 159 -5.54 -11.09 24.90
N ALA A 160 -6.16 -10.40 23.95
CA ALA A 160 -7.03 -9.26 24.20
C ALA A 160 -8.33 -9.71 24.88
N SER A 161 -8.70 -9.06 25.98
CA SER A 161 -9.96 -9.32 26.68
C SER A 161 -11.18 -8.86 25.88
N THR A 162 -11.01 -7.82 25.05
CA THR A 162 -12.04 -7.28 24.16
C THR A 162 -11.42 -7.03 22.78
N PRO A 163 -11.47 -8.00 21.85
CA PRO A 163 -10.79 -7.90 20.55
C PRO A 163 -11.21 -6.68 19.73
N SER A 164 -12.49 -6.29 19.82
CA SER A 164 -13.07 -5.12 19.14
C SER A 164 -12.67 -3.76 19.73
N ALA A 165 -11.98 -3.72 20.87
CA ALA A 165 -11.55 -2.47 21.49
C ALA A 165 -10.40 -1.82 20.71
N ASN A 166 -10.35 -0.48 20.69
CA ASN A 166 -9.26 0.30 20.10
C ASN A 166 -8.11 0.58 21.09
N THR A 167 -8.12 -0.06 22.25
CA THR A 167 -7.02 -0.05 23.22
C THR A 167 -6.79 -1.48 23.72
N PHE A 168 -5.55 -1.82 24.04
CA PHE A 168 -5.22 -3.15 24.54
C PHE A 168 -5.55 -3.26 26.03
N ALA A 169 -6.26 -4.32 26.38
CA ALA A 169 -6.34 -4.86 27.73
C ALA A 169 -6.32 -6.38 27.62
N GLY A 170 -5.49 -7.06 28.41
CA GLY A 170 -5.33 -8.50 28.26
C GLY A 170 -4.09 -9.07 28.92
N THR A 171 -3.74 -10.28 28.50
CA THR A 171 -2.55 -11.01 28.97
C THR A 171 -1.57 -11.24 27.84
N ARG A 172 -0.36 -11.69 28.19
CA ARG A 172 0.71 -12.03 27.24
C ARG A 172 1.55 -13.19 27.76
N ARG A 173 2.14 -13.97 26.85
CA ARG A 173 3.14 -15.01 27.14
C ARG A 173 4.21 -15.04 26.05
N GLU A 174 5.43 -15.38 26.43
CA GLU A 174 6.51 -15.60 25.47
C GLU A 174 6.31 -16.94 24.76
N VAL A 175 6.54 -16.97 23.45
CA VAL A 175 6.41 -18.15 22.58
C VAL A 175 7.79 -18.67 22.18
N MET A 176 8.67 -17.77 21.73
CA MET A 176 9.97 -18.11 21.17
C MET A 176 10.96 -16.97 21.39
N ARG A 177 12.22 -17.31 21.68
CA ARG A 177 13.34 -16.38 21.80
C ARG A 177 14.56 -16.87 21.03
N ILE A 178 15.15 -16.00 20.20
CA ILE A 178 16.27 -16.32 19.30
C ILE A 178 17.40 -15.33 19.51
N GLU A 179 18.64 -15.79 19.65
CA GLU A 179 19.84 -14.94 19.75
C GLU A 179 20.34 -14.49 18.39
N TYR A 180 20.94 -13.30 18.31
CA TYR A 180 21.57 -12.81 17.10
C TYR A 180 22.96 -12.23 17.39
N HIS A 181 23.88 -12.43 16.44
CA HIS A 181 25.22 -11.84 16.49
C HIS A 181 25.17 -10.32 16.51
N GLU A 182 24.38 -9.74 15.62
CA GLU A 182 24.31 -8.30 15.37
C GLU A 182 22.88 -7.77 15.50
N GLN A 183 22.75 -6.45 15.65
CA GLN A 183 21.47 -5.74 15.79
C GLN A 183 20.80 -5.47 14.42
N VAL A 184 20.83 -6.45 13.53
CA VAL A 184 20.32 -6.49 12.15
C VAL A 184 20.02 -7.94 11.74
N HIS A 185 19.27 -8.12 10.65
CA HIS A 185 18.84 -9.43 10.09
C HIS A 185 18.27 -10.39 11.12
N ASN A 186 17.49 -9.83 12.04
CA ASN A 186 16.75 -10.56 13.04
C ASN A 186 15.38 -11.02 12.50
N VAL A 187 14.44 -11.42 13.37
CA VAL A 187 13.07 -11.72 12.93
C VAL A 187 12.44 -10.49 12.28
N GLN A 188 12.09 -10.59 10.99
CA GLN A 188 11.60 -9.44 10.21
C GLN A 188 10.07 -9.37 10.15
N GLU A 189 9.41 -10.50 9.83
CA GLU A 189 7.96 -10.60 9.67
C GLU A 189 7.46 -11.86 10.37
N ILE A 190 6.29 -11.73 10.99
CA ILE A 190 5.47 -12.85 11.43
C ILE A 190 4.08 -12.69 10.82
N ALA A 191 3.48 -13.77 10.33
CA ALA A 191 2.19 -13.70 9.66
C ALA A 191 1.42 -15.04 9.70
N PHE A 192 0.10 -14.94 9.60
CA PHE A 192 -0.79 -16.05 9.29
C PHE A 192 -1.33 -15.89 7.88
N ASN A 193 -1.66 -17.03 7.25
CA ASN A 193 -2.48 -17.01 6.05
C ASN A 193 -3.96 -16.82 6.45
N HIS A 194 -4.54 -15.67 6.07
CA HIS A 194 -5.94 -15.33 6.36
C HIS A 194 -6.90 -15.69 5.21
N PHE A 195 -6.39 -16.25 4.12
CA PHE A 195 -7.16 -16.51 2.90
C PHE A 195 -7.53 -18.00 2.72
N ILE A 196 -7.43 -18.76 3.81
CA ILE A 196 -7.76 -20.19 3.90
C ILE A 196 -8.77 -20.44 5.00
N ASP A 197 -9.57 -21.49 4.87
CA ASP A 197 -10.53 -21.90 5.89
C ASP A 197 -9.94 -22.90 6.90
N SER A 198 -10.69 -23.17 7.97
CA SER A 198 -10.23 -24.00 9.10
C SER A 198 -9.99 -25.47 8.80
N SER A 199 -10.33 -25.96 7.60
CA SER A 199 -9.99 -27.30 7.15
C SER A 199 -8.60 -27.37 6.49
N HIS A 200 -8.03 -26.23 6.11
CA HIS A 200 -6.72 -26.16 5.48
C HIS A 200 -5.60 -26.41 6.50
N ALA A 201 -4.54 -27.12 6.09
CA ALA A 201 -3.43 -27.48 6.98
C ALA A 201 -2.66 -26.27 7.52
N ASP A 202 -2.65 -25.17 6.78
CA ASP A 202 -2.01 -23.90 7.19
C ASP A 202 -2.89 -23.00 8.07
N TYR A 203 -4.15 -23.38 8.32
CA TYR A 203 -5.04 -22.53 9.09
C TYR A 203 -4.55 -22.40 10.54
N GLY A 204 -4.31 -21.15 10.97
CA GLY A 204 -3.78 -20.88 12.30
C GLY A 204 -2.31 -21.23 12.49
N MET A 205 -1.55 -21.51 11.42
CA MET A 205 -0.11 -21.73 11.49
C MET A 205 0.64 -20.40 11.36
N LEU A 206 1.56 -20.13 12.29
CA LEU A 206 2.36 -18.90 12.30
C LEU A 206 3.63 -19.10 11.49
N TYR A 207 3.81 -18.29 10.45
CA TYR A 207 5.05 -18.21 9.68
C TYR A 207 5.95 -17.11 10.26
N ILE A 208 7.25 -17.40 10.37
CA ILE A 208 8.26 -16.51 10.98
C ILE A 208 9.46 -16.40 10.05
N CYS A 209 9.74 -15.18 9.60
CA CYS A 209 10.91 -14.89 8.77
C CYS A 209 12.11 -14.54 9.66
N SER A 210 13.10 -15.43 9.72
CA SER A 210 14.27 -15.34 10.60
C SER A 210 15.53 -15.15 9.75
N GLY A 211 16.16 -13.97 9.83
CA GLY A 211 17.37 -13.66 9.06
C GLY A 211 18.64 -14.34 9.56
N ASP A 212 19.72 -14.15 8.83
CA ASP A 212 21.02 -14.77 9.10
C ASP A 212 21.79 -14.09 10.25
N GLY A 213 21.33 -12.95 10.75
CA GLY A 213 22.01 -12.18 11.78
C GLY A 213 23.36 -11.60 11.36
N GLU A 214 23.59 -11.32 10.07
CA GLU A 214 24.88 -10.92 9.48
C GLU A 214 25.96 -12.03 9.54
N ALA A 215 25.56 -13.30 9.53
CA ALA A 215 26.46 -14.43 9.70
C ALA A 215 27.67 -14.40 8.74
N VAL A 216 27.47 -14.06 7.46
CA VAL A 216 28.56 -13.98 6.46
C VAL A 216 29.62 -12.96 6.89
N ASN A 217 29.21 -11.75 7.27
CA ASN A 217 30.11 -10.67 7.69
C ASN A 217 30.79 -10.95 9.05
N GLN A 218 30.24 -11.89 9.83
CA GLN A 218 30.85 -12.39 11.06
C GLN A 218 31.74 -13.63 10.85
N GLY A 219 31.90 -14.10 9.60
CA GLY A 219 32.76 -15.24 9.26
C GLY A 219 32.10 -16.61 9.42
N PHE A 220 30.77 -16.67 9.43
CA PHE A 220 29.96 -17.88 9.53
C PHE A 220 29.03 -18.07 8.32
N PRO A 221 29.55 -18.06 7.07
CA PRO A 221 28.74 -18.11 5.86
C PRO A 221 27.87 -19.37 5.73
N GLU A 222 28.24 -20.46 6.42
CA GLU A 222 27.50 -21.71 6.42
C GLU A 222 26.17 -21.67 7.19
N VAL A 223 25.95 -20.67 8.05
CA VAL A 223 24.84 -20.70 9.02
C VAL A 223 23.46 -20.67 8.35
N ALA A 224 23.27 -19.85 7.31
CA ALA A 224 22.02 -19.83 6.55
C ALA A 224 21.78 -21.12 5.74
N HIS A 225 22.82 -21.94 5.58
CA HIS A 225 22.78 -23.20 4.84
C HIS A 225 22.89 -24.42 5.77
N ARG A 226 22.31 -24.30 6.98
CA ARG A 226 22.26 -25.35 7.99
C ARG A 226 20.83 -25.57 8.49
N LEU A 227 20.41 -26.84 8.51
CA LEU A 227 19.10 -27.27 8.99
C LEU A 227 19.03 -27.47 10.52
N ASP A 228 20.17 -27.40 11.23
CA ASP A 228 20.22 -27.46 12.70
C ASP A 228 20.15 -26.06 13.35
N THR A 229 19.78 -25.03 12.58
CA THR A 229 19.69 -23.64 13.03
C THR A 229 18.48 -22.91 12.42
N VAL A 230 18.03 -21.84 13.07
CA VAL A 230 16.87 -21.03 12.60
C VAL A 230 17.26 -19.81 11.78
N TYR A 231 18.53 -19.65 11.44
CA TYR A 231 19.05 -18.46 10.78
C TYR A 231 18.93 -18.58 9.26
N GLY A 232 18.46 -17.53 8.59
CA GLY A 232 18.22 -17.58 7.14
C GLY A 232 17.07 -18.52 6.75
N THR A 233 16.01 -18.56 7.58
CA THR A 233 14.90 -19.51 7.42
C THR A 233 13.53 -18.83 7.43
N LEU A 234 12.59 -19.50 6.77
CA LEU A 234 11.17 -19.34 7.00
C LEU A 234 10.72 -20.49 7.92
N LEU A 235 10.33 -20.17 9.15
CA LEU A 235 9.78 -21.15 10.09
C LEU A 235 8.26 -21.21 9.96
N ARG A 236 7.67 -22.37 10.30
CA ARG A 236 6.21 -22.57 10.42
C ARG A 236 5.90 -23.34 11.69
N ILE A 237 5.14 -22.74 12.60
CA ILE A 237 4.76 -23.35 13.89
C ILE A 237 3.25 -23.35 14.09
N ASP A 238 2.76 -24.27 14.93
CA ASP A 238 1.43 -24.19 15.53
C ASP A 238 1.56 -23.41 16.85
N PRO A 239 1.20 -22.12 16.93
CA PRO A 239 1.39 -21.35 18.14
C PRO A 239 0.47 -21.78 19.31
N MET A 240 -0.57 -22.56 19.02
CA MET A 240 -1.52 -23.09 20.01
C MET A 240 -1.16 -24.50 20.51
N GLY A 241 -0.27 -25.20 19.80
CA GLY A 241 0.25 -26.50 20.19
C GLY A 241 1.31 -26.43 21.29
N THR A 242 1.84 -27.58 21.69
CA THR A 242 2.83 -27.69 22.80
C THR A 242 3.90 -28.76 22.60
N ASN A 243 3.99 -29.38 21.41
CA ASN A 243 4.93 -30.47 21.14
C ASN A 243 6.34 -30.01 20.72
N ALA A 244 6.63 -28.71 20.65
CA ALA A 244 7.99 -28.21 20.45
C ALA A 244 8.86 -28.44 21.70
N THR A 245 10.18 -28.37 21.53
CA THR A 245 11.17 -28.63 22.59
C THR A 245 10.96 -27.76 23.84
N ASN A 246 10.56 -26.51 23.67
CA ASN A 246 10.32 -25.60 24.79
C ASN A 246 8.92 -25.74 25.42
N GLY A 247 8.03 -26.54 24.82
CA GLY A 247 6.66 -26.78 25.29
C GLY A 247 5.70 -25.58 25.17
N LYS A 248 6.10 -24.49 24.51
CA LYS A 248 5.32 -23.23 24.40
C LYS A 248 4.59 -23.07 23.06
N TYR A 249 4.90 -23.91 22.09
CA TYR A 249 4.22 -23.98 20.80
C TYR A 249 4.32 -25.42 20.28
N GLY A 250 3.65 -25.69 19.16
CA GLY A 250 3.65 -26.96 18.49
C GLY A 250 4.35 -26.94 17.14
N ILE A 251 4.76 -28.13 16.70
CA ILE A 251 5.29 -28.37 15.37
C ILE A 251 4.19 -29.01 14.53
N PRO A 252 3.78 -28.37 13.43
CA PRO A 252 2.78 -28.94 12.53
C PRO A 252 3.23 -30.31 12.02
N ALA A 253 2.32 -31.28 12.03
CA ALA A 253 2.64 -32.68 11.69
C ALA A 253 3.10 -32.88 10.24
N ASP A 254 2.81 -31.91 9.37
CA ASP A 254 3.19 -31.92 7.98
C ASP A 254 4.42 -31.04 7.68
N ASN A 255 5.10 -30.43 8.65
CA ASN A 255 6.32 -29.67 8.38
C ASN A 255 7.37 -30.54 7.65
N PRO A 256 8.09 -29.97 6.66
CA PRO A 256 8.89 -30.75 5.72
C PRO A 256 10.02 -31.55 6.38
N PHE A 257 10.57 -31.06 7.48
CA PHE A 257 11.72 -31.66 8.13
C PHE A 257 11.40 -32.39 9.44
N LEU A 258 10.13 -32.47 9.86
CA LEU A 258 9.74 -33.16 11.10
C LEU A 258 10.11 -34.66 11.11
N ASN A 259 10.11 -35.29 9.93
CA ASN A 259 10.31 -36.74 9.78
C ASN A 259 11.43 -37.08 8.79
N ASP A 260 12.45 -36.22 8.66
CA ASP A 260 13.57 -36.43 7.74
C ASP A 260 14.59 -37.50 8.21
N ASN A 261 14.43 -38.00 9.44
CA ASN A 261 15.31 -38.95 10.15
C ASN A 261 16.68 -38.38 10.54
N ASP A 262 16.86 -37.06 10.57
CA ASP A 262 18.01 -36.41 11.20
C ASP A 262 17.59 -35.77 12.54
N ALA A 263 18.20 -36.21 13.63
CA ALA A 263 17.89 -35.72 14.97
C ALA A 263 18.38 -34.28 15.21
N ASN A 264 19.23 -33.74 14.34
CA ASN A 264 19.73 -32.37 14.45
C ASN A 264 18.89 -31.37 13.67
N THR A 265 18.10 -31.83 12.68
CA THR A 265 17.28 -30.93 11.90
C THR A 265 16.17 -30.32 12.77
N LEU A 266 16.02 -29.01 12.69
CA LEU A 266 14.96 -28.28 13.36
C LEU A 266 13.64 -28.46 12.62
N ALA A 267 12.67 -29.06 13.29
CA ALA A 267 11.37 -29.37 12.72
C ALA A 267 10.49 -28.12 12.49
N GLU A 268 10.88 -26.97 13.02
CA GLU A 268 10.28 -25.65 12.80
C GLU A 268 10.47 -25.14 11.37
N ILE A 269 11.53 -25.57 10.68
CA ILE A 269 11.92 -25.05 9.37
C ILE A 269 10.87 -25.45 8.32
N TYR A 270 10.41 -24.46 7.54
CA TYR A 270 9.53 -24.66 6.39
C TYR A 270 10.28 -24.48 5.06
N ALA A 271 11.16 -23.47 4.99
CA ALA A 271 12.08 -23.21 3.89
C ALA A 271 13.34 -22.53 4.45
N TRP A 272 14.46 -22.58 3.72
CA TRP A 272 15.78 -22.17 4.23
C TRP A 272 16.71 -21.71 3.10
N GLY A 273 17.89 -21.18 3.45
CA GLY A 273 18.83 -20.63 2.47
C GLY A 273 18.47 -19.21 2.05
N PHE A 274 17.95 -18.40 2.98
CA PHE A 274 17.72 -16.96 2.80
C PHE A 274 18.76 -16.15 3.54
N ARG A 275 18.95 -14.89 3.14
CA ARG A 275 19.78 -13.96 3.90
C ARG A 275 18.99 -13.25 4.99
N ASN A 276 18.02 -12.46 4.57
CA ASN A 276 17.23 -11.61 5.44
C ASN A 276 15.79 -11.59 4.90
N PRO A 277 15.04 -12.70 5.08
CA PRO A 277 13.70 -12.85 4.57
C PRO A 277 12.83 -11.74 5.19
N HIS A 278 12.58 -10.69 4.44
CA HIS A 278 12.16 -9.41 5.00
C HIS A 278 10.65 -9.36 5.14
N ARG A 279 9.90 -9.80 4.12
CA ARG A 279 8.43 -9.81 4.13
C ARG A 279 7.90 -11.03 3.40
N ILE A 280 6.66 -11.40 3.71
CA ILE A 280 5.91 -12.45 3.02
C ILE A 280 4.49 -11.99 2.68
N VAL A 281 3.92 -12.54 1.61
CA VAL A 281 2.54 -12.28 1.19
C VAL A 281 1.93 -13.53 0.54
N TRP A 282 0.66 -13.80 0.85
CA TRP A 282 -0.16 -14.78 0.15
C TRP A 282 -1.06 -14.10 -0.88
N ASP A 283 -1.35 -14.78 -1.98
CA ASP A 283 -2.39 -14.37 -2.91
C ASP A 283 -3.77 -14.75 -2.37
N SER A 284 -4.67 -13.78 -2.17
CA SER A 284 -6.01 -14.09 -1.64
C SER A 284 -6.88 -14.89 -2.62
N GLU A 285 -6.61 -14.84 -3.91
CA GLU A 285 -7.29 -15.67 -4.92
C GLU A 285 -6.60 -17.01 -5.17
N ASN A 286 -5.35 -17.17 -4.73
CA ASN A 286 -4.59 -18.40 -4.80
C ASN A 286 -3.77 -18.60 -3.51
N PRO A 287 -4.45 -18.96 -2.41
CA PRO A 287 -3.90 -18.83 -1.07
C PRO A 287 -2.79 -19.82 -0.73
N ASP A 288 -2.48 -20.75 -1.64
CA ASP A 288 -1.31 -21.63 -1.55
C ASP A 288 -0.03 -20.97 -2.10
N ARG A 289 -0.15 -19.87 -2.86
CA ARG A 289 1.01 -19.14 -3.38
C ARG A 289 1.50 -18.13 -2.34
N LEU A 290 2.60 -18.50 -1.69
CA LEU A 290 3.33 -17.65 -0.77
C LEU A 290 4.54 -17.04 -1.47
N PHE A 291 4.65 -15.72 -1.45
CA PHE A 291 5.83 -15.00 -1.92
C PHE A 291 6.63 -14.48 -0.73
N LEU A 292 7.95 -14.52 -0.83
CA LEU A 292 8.89 -14.00 0.14
C LEU A 292 9.82 -13.00 -0.55
N PHE A 293 10.10 -11.90 0.13
CA PHE A 293 11.01 -10.88 -0.35
C PHE A 293 12.29 -10.93 0.48
N ASP A 294 13.40 -11.31 -0.14
CA ASP A 294 14.69 -11.47 0.53
C ASP A 294 15.63 -10.31 0.18
N ILE A 295 16.23 -9.72 1.23
CA ILE A 295 17.24 -8.66 1.05
C ILE A 295 18.60 -9.33 0.91
N GLY A 296 19.19 -9.30 -0.28
CA GLY A 296 20.49 -9.89 -0.57
C GLY A 296 21.66 -9.14 0.07
N GLU A 297 22.87 -9.67 -0.13
CA GLU A 297 24.09 -9.22 0.53
C GLU A 297 24.54 -7.88 -0.05
N ARG A 298 24.83 -7.85 -1.35
CA ARG A 298 25.51 -6.72 -2.00
C ARG A 298 25.10 -6.44 -3.43
N SER A 299 24.51 -7.42 -4.09
CA SER A 299 24.25 -7.38 -5.53
C SER A 299 22.78 -7.47 -5.84
N ILE A 300 22.06 -8.45 -5.28
CA ILE A 300 20.72 -8.80 -5.79
C ILE A 300 19.64 -8.73 -4.70
N GLU A 301 18.51 -8.16 -5.07
CA GLU A 301 17.27 -8.20 -4.30
C GLU A 301 16.29 -9.21 -4.92
N GLU A 302 15.57 -9.96 -4.08
CA GLU A 302 14.85 -11.15 -4.55
C GLU A 302 13.36 -11.18 -4.21
N VAL A 303 12.56 -11.65 -5.17
CA VAL A 303 11.19 -12.12 -4.97
C VAL A 303 11.18 -13.64 -5.17
N ASN A 304 10.91 -14.38 -4.10
CA ASN A 304 10.91 -15.84 -4.05
C ASN A 304 9.48 -16.39 -3.99
N LEU A 305 9.13 -17.32 -4.88
CA LEU A 305 7.89 -18.10 -4.77
C LEU A 305 8.16 -19.33 -3.90
N ILE A 306 7.52 -19.39 -2.73
CA ILE A 306 7.86 -20.34 -1.70
C ILE A 306 7.37 -21.75 -2.00
N VAL A 307 8.31 -22.68 -2.02
CA VAL A 307 8.12 -24.13 -2.01
C VAL A 307 8.43 -24.69 -0.63
N LYS A 308 7.53 -25.55 -0.12
CA LYS A 308 7.70 -26.32 1.11
C LYS A 308 8.98 -27.18 1.03
N GLY A 309 9.88 -27.01 2.00
CA GLY A 309 11.18 -27.67 2.05
C GLY A 309 12.23 -27.11 1.08
N GLY A 310 11.91 -26.02 0.37
CA GLY A 310 12.81 -25.40 -0.60
C GLY A 310 14.07 -24.81 0.04
N ASP A 311 15.18 -24.99 -0.67
CA ASP A 311 16.49 -24.41 -0.38
C ASP A 311 16.76 -23.28 -1.39
N TYR A 312 16.92 -22.05 -0.91
CA TYR A 312 17.09 -20.84 -1.75
C TYR A 312 18.56 -20.46 -1.93
N GLY A 313 19.48 -21.27 -1.43
CA GLY A 313 20.88 -21.26 -1.81
C GLY A 313 21.78 -20.22 -1.17
N TYR A 314 21.26 -19.22 -0.45
CA TYR A 314 22.12 -18.30 0.31
C TYR A 314 22.85 -19.06 1.45
N SER A 315 24.14 -18.86 1.70
CA SER A 315 25.03 -17.81 1.14
C SER A 315 25.94 -18.27 -0.01
N GLN A 316 25.58 -19.37 -0.67
CA GLN A 316 26.26 -19.88 -1.87
C GLN A 316 25.74 -19.22 -3.14
N ARG A 317 24.51 -18.72 -3.13
CA ARG A 317 23.88 -17.95 -4.20
C ARG A 317 23.42 -16.60 -3.67
N GLU A 318 23.45 -15.62 -4.56
CA GLU A 318 22.79 -14.34 -4.41
C GLU A 318 22.06 -14.07 -5.73
N GLY A 319 20.74 -14.14 -5.71
CA GLY A 319 19.90 -14.27 -6.90
C GLY A 319 20.26 -15.50 -7.72
N THR A 320 20.31 -15.31 -9.04
CA THR A 320 20.78 -16.33 -10.00
C THR A 320 22.30 -16.34 -10.21
N PHE A 321 23.08 -15.92 -9.22
CA PHE A 321 24.54 -15.83 -9.34
C PHE A 321 25.26 -16.61 -8.24
N LEU A 322 26.50 -17.01 -8.53
CA LEU A 322 27.38 -17.64 -7.55
C LEU A 322 27.91 -16.56 -6.60
N MET A 323 27.75 -16.80 -5.30
CA MET A 323 28.39 -16.03 -4.24
C MET A 323 29.56 -16.84 -3.67
N ASN A 324 30.76 -16.26 -3.67
CA ASN A 324 31.97 -16.95 -3.20
C ASN A 324 32.57 -16.22 -1.99
N THR A 325 32.02 -16.49 -0.82
CA THR A 325 32.42 -15.89 0.46
C THR A 325 33.87 -16.14 0.86
N ALA A 326 34.53 -17.15 0.29
CA ALA A 326 35.95 -17.41 0.53
C ALA A 326 36.89 -16.51 -0.30
N VAL A 327 36.39 -15.89 -1.36
CA VAL A 327 37.16 -14.98 -2.24
C VAL A 327 36.79 -13.54 -1.93
N ASP A 328 35.52 -13.19 -2.11
CA ASP A 328 34.97 -11.87 -1.86
C ASP A 328 33.43 -12.00 -1.78
N SER A 329 32.86 -11.66 -0.62
CA SER A 329 31.41 -11.69 -0.40
C SER A 329 30.69 -10.46 -0.97
N ASP A 330 31.44 -9.45 -1.44
CA ASP A 330 30.85 -8.22 -1.96
C ASP A 330 30.55 -8.27 -3.46
N VAL A 331 30.80 -9.41 -4.11
CA VAL A 331 30.73 -9.55 -5.57
C VAL A 331 30.19 -10.92 -5.96
N VAL A 332 29.56 -10.98 -7.13
CA VAL A 332 29.00 -12.22 -7.66
C VAL A 332 29.71 -12.70 -8.93
N PHE A 333 29.54 -13.99 -9.22
CA PHE A 333 30.20 -14.72 -10.29
C PHE A 333 29.19 -15.52 -11.13
N PRO A 334 29.55 -15.94 -12.36
CA PRO A 334 28.73 -16.88 -13.11
C PRO A 334 28.51 -18.18 -12.34
N LEU A 335 27.32 -18.77 -12.50
CA LEU A 335 27.00 -20.06 -11.92
C LEU A 335 27.97 -21.15 -12.41
N PRO A 336 28.38 -22.08 -11.53
CA PRO A 336 29.26 -23.18 -11.91
C PRO A 336 28.57 -24.17 -12.87
N ALA A 337 29.37 -24.91 -13.64
CA ALA A 337 28.85 -25.87 -14.63
C ALA A 337 28.01 -27.01 -14.03
N ASN A 338 28.18 -27.29 -12.73
CA ASN A 338 27.45 -28.33 -11.99
C ASN A 338 26.29 -27.75 -11.17
N GLU A 339 25.75 -26.59 -11.54
CA GLU A 339 24.66 -25.92 -10.80
C GLU A 339 23.46 -26.82 -10.51
N SER A 340 23.09 -27.66 -11.48
CA SER A 340 21.95 -28.56 -11.35
C SER A 340 22.07 -29.57 -10.21
N ASP A 341 23.29 -29.82 -9.70
CA ASP A 341 23.51 -30.80 -8.64
C ASP A 341 23.05 -30.29 -7.26
N PHE A 342 22.90 -28.97 -7.11
CA PHE A 342 22.57 -28.34 -5.83
C PHE A 342 21.04 -28.25 -5.57
N ASN A 343 20.22 -28.33 -6.62
CA ASN A 343 18.75 -28.25 -6.53
C ASN A 343 18.19 -27.01 -5.81
N TYR A 344 18.87 -25.86 -5.94
CA TYR A 344 18.37 -24.59 -5.41
C TYR A 344 17.08 -24.12 -6.09
N VAL A 345 16.22 -23.48 -5.33
CA VAL A 345 15.04 -22.76 -5.80
C VAL A 345 15.43 -21.31 -6.02
N TYR A 346 15.46 -20.88 -7.27
CA TYR A 346 15.78 -19.49 -7.61
C TYR A 346 14.59 -18.54 -7.47
N PRO A 347 14.83 -17.23 -7.26
CA PRO A 347 13.79 -16.23 -7.25
C PRO A 347 12.99 -16.23 -8.55
N VAL A 348 11.74 -15.79 -8.50
CA VAL A 348 10.87 -15.63 -9.68
C VAL A 348 11.00 -14.23 -10.30
N ALA A 349 11.56 -13.27 -9.54
CA ALA A 349 11.97 -11.97 -10.03
C ALA A 349 13.11 -11.45 -9.14
N GLN A 350 14.02 -10.67 -9.72
CA GLN A 350 15.16 -10.10 -9.00
C GLN A 350 15.60 -8.79 -9.64
N TYR A 351 16.29 -7.93 -8.89
CA TYR A 351 16.94 -6.72 -9.42
C TYR A 351 18.27 -6.43 -8.73
N ASP A 352 19.12 -5.69 -9.43
CA ASP A 352 20.46 -5.33 -9.00
C ASP A 352 20.47 -4.05 -8.14
N HIS A 353 21.55 -3.84 -7.42
CA HIS A 353 21.80 -2.71 -6.52
C HIS A 353 22.15 -1.40 -7.25
N ASP A 354 22.26 -1.40 -8.58
CA ASP A 354 22.24 -0.16 -9.36
C ASP A 354 20.82 0.41 -9.47
N GLU A 355 19.80 -0.46 -9.46
CA GLU A 355 18.39 -0.13 -9.49
C GLU A 355 17.74 0.04 -8.09
N GLY A 356 18.26 -0.65 -7.07
CA GLY A 356 17.80 -0.56 -5.67
C GLY A 356 18.89 -0.78 -4.63
N ARG A 357 18.52 -1.03 -3.36
CA ARG A 357 19.46 -1.22 -2.23
C ARG A 357 18.98 -2.21 -1.18
N ALA A 358 17.66 -2.36 -1.03
CA ALA A 358 17.05 -3.30 -0.09
C ALA A 358 15.56 -3.41 -0.41
N ILE A 359 15.06 -4.60 -0.71
CA ILE A 359 13.65 -4.83 -1.04
C ILE A 359 12.74 -4.56 0.16
N ALA A 360 11.70 -3.76 -0.06
CA ALA A 360 10.75 -3.33 0.96
C ALA A 360 9.70 -4.38 1.32
N GLY A 361 9.60 -5.43 0.52
CA GLY A 361 8.43 -6.31 0.46
C GLY A 361 7.50 -5.92 -0.68
N GLY A 362 6.27 -6.44 -0.62
CA GLY A 362 5.25 -6.20 -1.63
C GLY A 362 3.88 -6.74 -1.23
N GLN A 363 2.91 -6.52 -2.11
CA GLN A 363 1.53 -6.98 -1.97
C GLN A 363 0.94 -7.36 -3.33
N ILE A 364 0.13 -8.41 -3.35
CA ILE A 364 -0.70 -8.73 -4.51
C ILE A 364 -1.96 -7.88 -4.40
N TYR A 365 -2.20 -7.02 -5.39
CA TYR A 365 -3.38 -6.17 -5.37
C TYR A 365 -4.61 -6.96 -5.78
N ARG A 366 -5.56 -7.07 -4.84
CA ARG A 366 -6.87 -7.70 -5.01
C ARG A 366 -8.01 -6.75 -4.58
N GLY A 367 -7.70 -5.46 -4.45
CA GLY A 367 -8.67 -4.40 -4.23
C GLY A 367 -9.50 -4.13 -5.49
N THR A 368 -10.51 -3.27 -5.36
CA THR A 368 -11.46 -2.99 -6.45
C THR A 368 -11.35 -1.57 -7.00
N LYS A 369 -10.66 -0.66 -6.29
CA LYS A 369 -10.52 0.74 -6.71
C LYS A 369 -9.59 0.93 -7.91
N TRP A 370 -8.65 0.00 -8.13
CA TRP A 370 -7.72 0.02 -9.25
C TRP A 370 -7.79 -1.29 -10.05
N PRO A 371 -8.78 -1.44 -10.95
CA PRO A 371 -8.93 -2.65 -11.76
C PRO A 371 -7.68 -3.02 -12.56
N GLU A 372 -6.90 -2.03 -13.00
CA GLU A 372 -5.65 -2.23 -13.74
C GLU A 372 -4.52 -2.83 -12.88
N LEU A 373 -4.65 -2.80 -11.55
CA LEU A 373 -3.72 -3.45 -10.63
C LEU A 373 -4.15 -4.87 -10.25
N ASN A 374 -5.39 -5.27 -10.54
CA ASN A 374 -5.88 -6.57 -10.09
C ASN A 374 -4.98 -7.71 -10.58
N GLY A 375 -4.55 -8.56 -9.66
CA GLY A 375 -3.64 -9.68 -9.94
C GLY A 375 -2.17 -9.28 -10.12
N LYS A 376 -1.81 -8.01 -9.96
CA LYS A 376 -0.41 -7.58 -9.99
C LYS A 376 0.23 -7.74 -8.62
N LEU A 377 1.43 -8.29 -8.60
CA LEU A 377 2.35 -8.18 -7.47
C LEU A 377 3.04 -6.83 -7.57
N LEU A 378 2.78 -5.95 -6.60
CA LEU A 378 3.54 -4.71 -6.41
C LEU A 378 4.61 -4.95 -5.35
N PHE A 379 5.84 -4.54 -5.61
CA PHE A 379 6.95 -4.62 -4.68
C PHE A 379 7.84 -3.38 -4.85
N GLY A 380 8.82 -3.16 -3.98
CA GLY A 380 9.59 -1.92 -4.08
C GLY A 380 10.86 -1.91 -3.27
N ASP A 381 11.56 -0.79 -3.31
CA ASP A 381 12.85 -0.60 -2.64
C ASP A 381 12.72 0.33 -1.42
N ILE A 382 13.35 -0.07 -0.32
CA ILE A 382 13.33 0.66 0.95
C ILE A 382 14.02 2.02 0.81
N ALA A 383 15.16 2.09 0.12
CA ALA A 383 16.01 3.27 0.14
C ALA A 383 15.45 4.36 -0.77
N ASN A 384 15.27 4.06 -2.05
CA ASN A 384 14.89 5.01 -3.09
C ASN A 384 13.37 5.10 -3.28
N GLY A 385 12.58 4.18 -2.69
CA GLY A 385 11.13 4.21 -2.75
C GLY A 385 10.54 3.99 -4.14
N ARG A 386 11.30 3.41 -5.07
CA ARG A 386 10.76 2.91 -6.34
C ARG A 386 9.81 1.76 -6.04
N ILE A 387 8.74 1.70 -6.81
CA ILE A 387 7.73 0.65 -6.75
C ILE A 387 7.70 0.00 -8.12
N PHE A 388 7.68 -1.32 -8.14
CA PHE A 388 7.66 -2.16 -9.32
C PHE A 388 6.37 -2.97 -9.35
N TYR A 389 5.97 -3.40 -10.53
CA TYR A 389 4.84 -4.30 -10.68
C TYR A 389 5.09 -5.38 -11.73
N VAL A 390 4.51 -6.55 -11.48
CA VAL A 390 4.52 -7.71 -12.37
C VAL A 390 3.18 -8.43 -12.25
N ASP A 391 2.75 -9.12 -13.29
CA ASP A 391 1.57 -10.00 -13.21
C ASP A 391 1.90 -11.18 -12.28
N ALA A 392 1.17 -11.33 -11.18
CA ALA A 392 1.46 -12.37 -10.20
C ALA A 392 1.31 -13.77 -10.81
N ASP A 393 0.36 -13.99 -11.73
CA ASP A 393 0.14 -15.29 -12.37
C ASP A 393 1.25 -15.68 -13.35
N SER A 394 2.04 -14.70 -13.82
CA SER A 394 3.22 -14.95 -14.66
C SER A 394 4.43 -15.47 -13.87
N LEU A 395 4.43 -15.33 -12.54
CA LEU A 395 5.55 -15.73 -11.68
C LEU A 395 5.58 -17.25 -11.50
N THR A 396 6.50 -17.91 -12.19
CA THR A 396 6.64 -19.37 -12.17
C THR A 396 8.07 -19.79 -11.84
N LEU A 397 8.21 -20.89 -11.09
CA LEU A 397 9.52 -21.43 -10.70
C LEU A 397 10.38 -21.75 -11.93
N GLY A 398 11.69 -21.49 -11.83
CA GLY A 398 12.64 -21.73 -12.91
C GLY A 398 12.62 -20.67 -14.02
N SER A 399 11.89 -19.56 -13.84
CA SER A 399 11.86 -18.42 -14.77
C SER A 399 12.10 -17.11 -14.03
N GLN A 400 12.77 -16.17 -14.70
CA GLN A 400 12.91 -14.78 -14.23
C GLN A 400 11.89 -13.91 -14.94
N ALA A 401 10.98 -13.31 -14.19
CA ALA A 401 10.00 -12.40 -14.75
C ALA A 401 10.60 -11.01 -14.98
N THR A 402 10.22 -10.39 -16.09
CA THR A 402 10.44 -8.96 -16.34
C THR A 402 9.32 -8.15 -15.70
N PHE A 403 9.67 -7.00 -15.14
CA PHE A 403 8.73 -6.10 -14.48
C PHE A 403 9.02 -4.64 -14.79
N GLN A 404 8.11 -3.76 -14.42
CA GLN A 404 8.17 -2.35 -14.77
C GLN A 404 8.06 -1.48 -13.52
N GLU A 405 8.65 -0.28 -13.56
CA GLU A 405 8.50 0.72 -12.52
C GLU A 405 7.11 1.39 -12.60
N LEU A 406 6.40 1.38 -11.48
CA LEU A 406 5.16 2.11 -11.26
C LEU A 406 5.44 3.62 -11.22
N ARG A 407 4.68 4.40 -11.98
CA ARG A 407 4.76 5.86 -11.92
C ARG A 407 3.81 6.39 -10.86
N LEU A 408 4.27 7.39 -10.11
CA LEU A 408 3.50 8.00 -9.02
C LEU A 408 3.18 9.45 -9.34
N LYS A 409 1.98 9.87 -8.98
CA LYS A 409 1.51 11.25 -9.06
C LYS A 409 1.08 11.74 -7.69
N ASN A 410 1.55 12.93 -7.32
CA ASN A 410 1.00 13.70 -6.21
C ASN A 410 0.84 15.14 -6.72
N ILE A 411 -0.36 15.47 -7.21
CA ILE A 411 -0.68 16.63 -8.06
C ILE A 411 0.00 16.53 -9.45
N VAL A 412 1.30 16.27 -9.51
CA VAL A 412 2.10 16.02 -10.73
C VAL A 412 2.89 14.73 -10.59
N GLU A 413 3.31 14.12 -11.70
CA GLU A 413 4.14 12.92 -11.70
C GLU A 413 5.51 13.22 -11.08
N ARG A 414 5.88 12.48 -10.02
CA ARG A 414 7.16 12.61 -9.33
C ARG A 414 7.52 11.30 -8.63
N SER A 415 8.80 11.09 -8.37
CA SER A 415 9.27 9.95 -7.55
C SER A 415 8.82 10.08 -6.09
N LEU A 416 8.75 8.94 -5.39
CA LEU A 416 8.43 8.94 -3.96
C LEU A 416 9.45 9.74 -3.14
N LEU A 417 10.73 9.72 -3.50
CA LEU A 417 11.77 10.59 -2.89
C LEU A 417 11.39 12.07 -2.95
N SER A 418 10.90 12.54 -4.10
CA SER A 418 10.48 13.94 -4.26
C SER A 418 9.21 14.26 -3.47
N ILE A 419 8.31 13.29 -3.30
CA ILE A 419 7.09 13.43 -2.51
C ILE A 419 7.42 13.49 -1.00
N VAL A 420 8.33 12.62 -0.54
CA VAL A 420 8.83 12.62 0.84
C VAL A 420 9.73 13.83 1.12
N GLY A 421 10.43 14.34 0.10
CA GLY A 421 11.34 15.48 0.21
C GLY A 421 12.65 15.15 0.95
N GLN A 422 13.13 13.92 0.83
CA GLN A 422 14.32 13.39 1.53
C GLN A 422 15.19 12.55 0.58
N SER A 423 16.43 12.26 0.98
CA SER A 423 17.35 11.39 0.22
C SER A 423 17.05 9.89 0.34
N ARG A 424 16.10 9.54 1.20
CA ARG A 424 15.65 8.18 1.47
C ARG A 424 14.16 8.20 1.79
N THR A 425 13.42 7.15 1.45
CA THR A 425 11.98 7.04 1.75
C THR A 425 11.72 6.14 2.95
N ASP A 426 12.48 5.05 3.07
CA ASP A 426 12.19 3.93 3.97
C ASP A 426 10.77 3.39 3.74
N LEU A 427 10.48 3.06 2.47
CA LEU A 427 9.20 2.54 2.00
C LEU A 427 8.80 1.24 2.73
N ARG A 428 7.51 1.12 3.04
CA ARG A 428 6.82 -0.08 3.52
C ARG A 428 5.48 -0.22 2.81
N PHE A 429 5.10 -1.45 2.50
CA PHE A 429 3.76 -1.77 2.01
C PHE A 429 2.83 -2.11 3.17
N GLY A 430 1.55 -1.82 2.98
CA GLY A 430 0.47 -2.25 3.85
C GLY A 430 -0.79 -2.51 3.05
N ILE A 431 -1.80 -3.09 3.69
CA ILE A 431 -3.07 -3.41 3.04
C ILE A 431 -4.23 -3.05 3.97
N MET A 432 -5.37 -2.76 3.37
CA MET A 432 -6.66 -2.68 4.05
C MET A 432 -7.40 -4.02 3.91
N GLU A 433 -8.43 -4.25 4.73
CA GLU A 433 -9.18 -5.51 4.71
C GLU A 433 -9.93 -5.77 3.39
N ASP A 434 -10.29 -4.69 2.68
CA ASP A 434 -10.91 -4.71 1.35
C ASP A 434 -9.90 -4.94 0.20
N GLY A 435 -8.63 -5.24 0.52
CA GLY A 435 -7.58 -5.48 -0.48
C GLY A 435 -6.94 -4.21 -1.05
N GLU A 436 -7.35 -3.03 -0.58
CA GLU A 436 -6.75 -1.78 -1.03
C GLU A 436 -5.35 -1.56 -0.46
N LEU A 437 -4.46 -1.04 -1.30
CA LEU A 437 -3.05 -0.92 -0.99
C LEU A 437 -2.74 0.37 -0.20
N LEU A 438 -1.86 0.23 0.78
CA LEU A 438 -1.26 1.31 1.53
C LEU A 438 0.25 1.33 1.28
N ILE A 439 0.84 2.53 1.31
CA ILE A 439 2.29 2.69 1.44
C ILE A 439 2.61 3.60 2.60
N THR A 440 3.66 3.26 3.34
CA THR A 440 4.14 4.05 4.48
C THR A 440 5.62 4.40 4.27
N THR A 441 6.03 5.58 4.70
CA THR A 441 7.45 5.99 4.66
C THR A 441 7.91 6.44 6.04
N LYS A 442 8.96 5.81 6.58
CA LYS A 442 9.47 6.12 7.93
C LYS A 442 9.93 7.58 8.05
N ARG A 443 10.49 8.12 6.96
CA ARG A 443 11.19 9.40 6.94
C ARG A 443 10.30 10.58 7.27
N ASP A 444 9.07 10.57 6.80
CA ASP A 444 8.08 11.62 7.03
C ASP A 444 6.87 11.13 7.84
N GLY A 445 6.75 9.84 8.13
CA GLY A 445 5.73 9.23 8.97
C GLY A 445 4.34 9.17 8.36
N TRP A 446 4.21 9.36 7.05
CA TRP A 446 2.91 9.29 6.37
C TRP A 446 2.55 7.85 5.99
N ILE A 447 1.32 7.46 6.33
CA ILE A 447 0.57 6.35 5.74
C ILE A 447 -0.25 6.95 4.59
N ARG A 448 -0.10 6.39 3.40
CA ARG A 448 -0.70 6.87 2.16
C ARG A 448 -1.59 5.82 1.54
N ARG A 449 -2.58 6.31 0.81
CA ARG A 449 -3.47 5.51 -0.03
C ARG A 449 -3.15 5.81 -1.49
N PHE A 450 -3.41 4.83 -2.35
CA PHE A 450 -3.57 5.10 -3.76
C PHE A 450 -4.99 5.59 -3.98
N THR A 451 -5.12 6.86 -4.32
CA THR A 451 -6.43 7.42 -4.67
C THR A 451 -6.74 6.92 -6.06
N PRO A 452 -7.80 6.12 -6.29
CA PRO A 452 -8.19 5.79 -7.65
C PRO A 452 -8.23 7.07 -8.48
N PRO A 453 -7.94 6.99 -9.80
CA PRO A 453 -8.27 8.12 -10.65
C PRO A 453 -9.73 8.43 -10.33
N PRO A 454 -10.11 9.72 -10.17
CA PRO A 454 -11.52 10.03 -9.97
C PRO A 454 -12.27 9.19 -10.98
N GLU A 455 -13.18 8.32 -10.51
CA GLU A 455 -13.91 7.45 -11.43
C GLU A 455 -14.30 8.33 -12.61
N PRO A 456 -14.08 7.92 -13.87
CA PRO A 456 -14.75 8.61 -14.95
C PRO A 456 -16.18 8.68 -14.46
N LEU A 457 -16.67 9.89 -14.15
CA LEU A 457 -17.95 10.09 -13.48
C LEU A 457 -18.86 9.09 -14.17
N PRO A 458 -19.51 8.16 -13.42
CA PRO A 458 -20.30 7.12 -14.04
C PRO A 458 -21.06 7.80 -15.16
N ASN A 459 -21.15 7.21 -16.35
CA ASN A 459 -21.75 7.82 -17.55
C ASN A 459 -23.16 8.47 -17.32
N GLY A 460 -23.68 8.58 -16.11
CA GLY A 460 -24.38 9.77 -15.63
C GLY A 460 -23.59 11.06 -15.88
N ASN A 461 -23.75 11.56 -17.10
CA ASN A 461 -23.89 12.96 -17.44
C ASN A 461 -24.17 13.84 -16.21
N GLY A 462 -23.11 14.39 -15.59
CA GLY A 462 -23.25 15.57 -14.75
C GLY A 462 -23.69 16.70 -15.66
N GLU A 463 -25.00 16.91 -15.78
CA GLU A 463 -25.55 17.97 -16.61
C GLU A 463 -25.72 19.23 -15.78
N ILE A 464 -25.28 20.37 -16.31
CA ILE A 464 -25.64 21.67 -15.76
C ILE A 464 -27.16 21.80 -15.88
N SER A 465 -27.87 21.75 -14.76
CA SER A 465 -29.33 21.87 -14.70
C SER A 465 -29.80 23.33 -14.69
N ASN A 466 -28.99 24.25 -14.16
CA ASN A 466 -29.25 25.68 -14.14
C ASN A 466 -27.97 26.52 -14.19
N LEU A 467 -28.05 27.68 -14.83
CA LEU A 467 -27.12 28.79 -14.71
C LEU A 467 -27.92 30.03 -14.29
N SER A 468 -27.42 30.78 -13.31
CA SER A 468 -28.03 32.01 -12.81
C SER A 468 -26.97 33.09 -12.65
N THR A 469 -27.20 34.29 -13.20
CA THR A 469 -26.24 35.41 -13.13
C THR A 469 -26.98 36.70 -12.88
N ARG A 470 -26.59 37.43 -11.82
CA ARG A 470 -27.15 38.73 -11.44
C ARG A 470 -26.17 39.84 -11.77
N GLY A 471 -26.64 40.90 -12.41
CA GLY A 471 -25.80 42.01 -12.81
C GLY A 471 -26.57 43.31 -12.99
N SER A 472 -25.83 44.41 -13.18
CA SER A 472 -26.41 45.68 -13.60
C SER A 472 -26.77 45.62 -15.08
N VAL A 473 -28.00 46.03 -15.40
CA VAL A 473 -28.51 46.29 -16.74
C VAL A 473 -28.60 47.80 -16.90
N GLY A 474 -27.85 48.36 -17.86
CA GLY A 474 -27.91 49.76 -18.24
C GLY A 474 -28.88 50.01 -19.39
N GLY A 475 -29.01 51.28 -19.80
CA GLY A 475 -29.78 51.66 -20.98
C GLY A 475 -28.98 51.54 -22.28
N SER A 476 -29.68 51.45 -23.42
CA SER A 476 -29.10 51.29 -24.77
C SER A 476 -28.17 50.07 -24.85
N ASP A 477 -26.91 50.22 -25.28
CA ASP A 477 -25.98 49.09 -25.52
C ASP A 477 -25.43 48.44 -24.23
N SER A 478 -25.81 48.92 -23.04
CA SER A 478 -25.30 48.41 -21.75
C SER A 478 -26.15 47.29 -21.17
N ILE A 479 -26.58 46.34 -22.01
CA ILE A 479 -27.41 45.21 -21.62
C ILE A 479 -26.61 44.10 -20.92
N MET A 480 -27.31 43.21 -20.22
CA MET A 480 -26.69 42.01 -19.65
C MET A 480 -26.80 40.85 -20.63
N ILE A 481 -25.70 40.11 -20.85
CA ILE A 481 -25.66 38.98 -21.79
C ILE A 481 -25.25 37.71 -21.05
N GLY A 482 -26.08 36.67 -21.13
CA GLY A 482 -25.78 35.32 -20.63
C GLY A 482 -25.63 34.33 -21.79
N GLY A 483 -24.48 33.66 -21.89
CA GLY A 483 -24.20 32.68 -22.94
C GLY A 483 -24.38 31.23 -22.47
N PHE A 484 -24.86 30.35 -23.36
CA PHE A 484 -24.89 28.90 -23.12
C PHE A 484 -24.73 28.10 -24.42
N VAL A 485 -24.32 26.83 -24.30
CA VAL A 485 -24.07 25.93 -25.43
C VAL A 485 -24.80 24.59 -25.22
N ILE A 486 -25.45 24.11 -26.27
CA ILE A 486 -26.04 22.77 -26.35
C ILE A 486 -25.14 21.90 -27.23
N ILE A 487 -24.63 20.78 -26.69
CA ILE A 487 -23.51 20.02 -27.29
C ILE A 487 -23.95 18.70 -27.96
N GLU A 488 -24.95 18.00 -27.40
CA GLU A 488 -25.29 16.64 -27.81
C GLU A 488 -26.50 16.56 -28.74
N ASN A 489 -27.68 16.92 -28.24
CA ASN A 489 -28.98 16.78 -28.88
C ASN A 489 -29.81 18.05 -28.68
N ASN A 490 -30.92 18.20 -29.41
CA ASN A 490 -31.89 19.27 -29.15
C ASN A 490 -32.35 19.21 -27.69
N ARG A 491 -32.41 20.35 -26.99
CA ARG A 491 -32.79 20.43 -25.58
C ARG A 491 -33.96 21.38 -25.39
N ARG A 492 -34.84 21.04 -24.44
CA ARG A 492 -35.82 21.98 -23.90
C ARG A 492 -35.12 22.80 -22.82
N VAL A 493 -35.24 24.11 -22.89
CA VAL A 493 -34.68 25.04 -21.90
C VAL A 493 -35.74 26.05 -21.47
N MET A 494 -35.65 26.54 -20.24
CA MET A 494 -36.39 27.70 -19.77
C MET A 494 -35.40 28.84 -19.56
N VAL A 495 -35.65 29.98 -20.20
CA VAL A 495 -34.84 31.20 -20.06
C VAL A 495 -35.68 32.23 -19.33
N ARG A 496 -35.11 32.89 -18.32
CA ARG A 496 -35.79 33.91 -17.51
C ARG A 496 -34.94 35.16 -17.36
N GLY A 497 -35.61 36.30 -17.29
CA GLY A 497 -35.06 37.60 -16.94
C GLY A 497 -35.83 38.18 -15.77
N LEU A 498 -35.26 38.18 -14.57
CA LEU A 498 -35.93 38.69 -13.38
C LEU A 498 -35.51 40.12 -13.09
N GLY A 499 -36.49 40.91 -12.69
CA GLY A 499 -36.41 42.30 -12.28
C GLY A 499 -37.32 42.53 -11.07
N PRO A 500 -38.64 42.69 -11.24
CA PRO A 500 -39.59 42.89 -10.14
C PRO A 500 -39.45 41.86 -9.01
N THR A 501 -39.32 40.56 -9.35
CA THR A 501 -39.18 39.48 -8.34
C THR A 501 -37.96 39.68 -7.44
N LEU A 502 -36.89 40.35 -7.90
CA LEU A 502 -35.69 40.58 -7.09
C LEU A 502 -35.93 41.49 -5.89
N ALA A 503 -36.95 42.35 -5.93
CA ALA A 503 -37.33 43.20 -4.79
C ALA A 503 -37.73 42.36 -3.56
N ASN A 504 -38.35 41.20 -3.78
CA ASN A 504 -38.73 40.25 -2.72
C ASN A 504 -37.51 39.65 -2.00
N PHE A 505 -36.33 39.72 -2.63
CA PHE A 505 -35.04 39.27 -2.07
C PHE A 505 -34.19 40.44 -1.52
N GLY A 506 -34.78 41.62 -1.35
CA GLY A 506 -34.09 42.80 -0.82
C GLY A 506 -33.12 43.46 -1.81
N VAL A 507 -33.24 43.19 -3.12
CA VAL A 507 -32.43 43.85 -4.14
C VAL A 507 -33.01 45.24 -4.42
N ASN A 508 -32.36 46.27 -3.89
CA ASN A 508 -32.70 47.66 -4.18
C ASN A 508 -32.32 48.03 -5.62
N GLY A 509 -33.18 48.79 -6.30
CA GLY A 509 -32.93 49.22 -7.69
C GLY A 509 -33.03 48.09 -8.72
N ALA A 510 -33.85 47.07 -8.45
CA ALA A 510 -34.14 46.03 -9.43
C ALA A 510 -34.76 46.61 -10.71
N LEU A 511 -34.45 46.01 -11.85
CA LEU A 511 -34.97 46.43 -13.15
C LEU A 511 -36.51 46.33 -13.13
N SER A 512 -37.20 47.42 -13.43
CA SER A 512 -38.66 47.48 -13.25
C SER A 512 -39.43 46.70 -14.30
N ASN A 513 -38.88 46.62 -15.53
CA ASN A 513 -39.48 45.85 -16.62
C ASN A 513 -38.36 45.18 -17.45
N PRO A 514 -37.92 43.97 -17.06
CA PRO A 514 -36.95 43.17 -17.81
C PRO A 514 -37.56 42.57 -19.08
N LYS A 515 -36.84 42.67 -20.18
CA LYS A 515 -37.11 41.98 -21.45
C LYS A 515 -35.94 41.08 -21.82
N ILE A 516 -36.24 39.85 -22.23
CA ILE A 516 -35.23 38.90 -22.74
C ILE A 516 -35.35 38.71 -24.25
N THR A 517 -34.22 38.64 -24.93
CA THR A 517 -34.12 38.19 -26.32
C THR A 517 -33.04 37.13 -26.44
N VAL A 518 -33.36 35.99 -27.04
CA VAL A 518 -32.44 34.86 -27.25
C VAL A 518 -31.97 34.86 -28.69
N TYR A 519 -30.65 34.84 -28.88
CA TYR A 519 -29.99 34.80 -30.20
C TYR A 519 -29.29 33.46 -30.41
N ASN A 520 -29.22 33.00 -31.66
CA ASN A 520 -28.35 31.89 -32.07
C ASN A 520 -26.96 32.40 -32.52
N SER A 521 -26.07 31.48 -32.88
CA SER A 521 -24.71 31.81 -33.34
C SER A 521 -24.63 32.59 -34.66
N ALA A 522 -25.74 32.72 -35.40
CA ALA A 522 -25.84 33.54 -36.61
C ALA A 522 -26.43 34.93 -36.31
N GLU A 523 -26.54 35.30 -35.02
CA GLU A 523 -27.14 36.56 -34.54
C GLU A 523 -28.63 36.70 -34.90
N GLU A 524 -29.31 35.59 -35.19
CA GLU A 524 -30.74 35.59 -35.46
C GLU A 524 -31.53 35.48 -34.16
N VAL A 525 -32.64 36.23 -34.07
CA VAL A 525 -33.57 36.16 -32.93
C VAL A 525 -34.30 34.82 -32.96
N VAL A 526 -34.12 34.05 -31.89
CA VAL A 526 -34.80 32.77 -31.66
C VAL A 526 -36.11 32.96 -30.91
N ALA A 527 -36.11 33.84 -29.90
CA ALA A 527 -37.29 34.20 -29.13
C ALA A 527 -37.10 35.53 -28.40
N THR A 528 -38.21 36.21 -28.11
CA THR A 528 -38.26 37.39 -27.24
C THR A 528 -39.41 37.22 -26.28
N ASN A 529 -39.23 37.64 -25.03
CA ASN A 529 -40.33 37.78 -24.08
C ASN A 529 -40.16 39.07 -23.26
N ASP A 530 -41.28 39.74 -23.06
CA ASP A 530 -41.48 40.98 -22.32
C ASP A 530 -42.83 40.77 -21.61
N ASP A 531 -42.79 40.60 -20.28
CA ASP A 531 -43.83 40.05 -19.42
C ASP A 531 -44.15 38.55 -19.62
N TRP A 532 -43.75 37.72 -18.65
CA TRP A 532 -43.98 36.28 -18.67
C TRP A 532 -45.48 35.89 -18.61
N SER A 533 -46.30 36.71 -17.95
CA SER A 533 -47.73 36.41 -17.74
C SER A 533 -48.58 36.63 -18.98
N ASN A 534 -48.06 37.35 -19.98
CA ASN A 534 -48.75 37.63 -21.23
C ASN A 534 -48.58 36.49 -22.26
N GLU A 535 -47.72 35.53 -21.97
CA GLU A 535 -47.48 34.38 -22.84
C GLU A 535 -48.67 33.41 -22.84
N SER A 536 -49.01 32.91 -24.03
CA SER A 536 -50.05 31.88 -24.19
C SER A 536 -49.77 30.59 -23.41
N ASN A 537 -48.49 30.35 -23.04
CA ASN A 537 -48.04 29.21 -22.26
C ASN A 537 -47.62 29.57 -20.82
N ALA A 538 -48.04 30.74 -20.28
CA ALA A 538 -47.69 31.19 -18.92
C ALA A 538 -47.98 30.13 -17.83
N ALA A 539 -49.09 29.41 -17.93
CA ALA A 539 -49.41 28.31 -17.01
C ALA A 539 -48.37 27.17 -17.07
N SER A 540 -47.85 26.86 -18.27
CA SER A 540 -46.82 25.84 -18.45
C SER A 540 -45.45 26.33 -17.96
N ILE A 541 -45.15 27.61 -18.12
CA ILE A 541 -43.95 28.25 -17.54
C ILE A 541 -43.98 28.12 -16.02
N ALA A 542 -45.11 28.46 -15.37
CA ALA A 542 -45.24 28.38 -13.91
C ALA A 542 -45.07 26.94 -13.38
N VAL A 543 -45.71 25.96 -14.02
CA VAL A 543 -45.57 24.54 -13.65
C VAL A 543 -44.14 24.04 -13.84
N THR A 544 -43.52 24.41 -14.97
CA THR A 544 -42.13 24.00 -15.27
C THR A 544 -41.14 24.63 -14.30
N ALA A 545 -41.28 25.92 -14.02
CA ALA A 545 -40.47 26.62 -13.02
C ALA A 545 -40.55 25.95 -11.63
N ALA A 546 -41.76 25.60 -11.18
CA ALA A 546 -41.95 24.87 -9.92
C ALA A 546 -41.26 23.50 -9.93
N SER A 547 -41.36 22.75 -11.03
CA SER A 547 -40.71 21.43 -11.17
C SER A 547 -39.17 21.49 -11.16
N LEU A 548 -38.60 22.64 -11.53
CA LEU A 548 -37.17 22.90 -11.58
C LEU A 548 -36.62 23.55 -10.31
N GLY A 549 -37.47 23.79 -9.29
CA GLY A 549 -37.09 24.50 -8.07
C GLY A 549 -36.83 26.00 -8.29
N ALA A 550 -37.27 26.56 -9.40
CA ALA A 550 -37.11 27.96 -9.73
C ALA A 550 -38.09 28.82 -8.92
N THR A 551 -37.69 30.03 -8.51
CA THR A 551 -38.56 30.94 -7.76
C THR A 551 -39.84 31.23 -8.54
N ALA A 552 -41.00 31.16 -7.86
CA ALA A 552 -42.28 31.51 -8.47
C ALA A 552 -42.31 32.99 -8.87
N LEU A 553 -42.74 33.26 -10.10
CA LEU A 553 -43.04 34.62 -10.56
C LEU A 553 -44.47 34.98 -10.16
N GLU A 554 -44.67 36.21 -9.67
CA GLU A 554 -46.00 36.71 -9.34
C GLU A 554 -46.85 36.91 -10.61
N SER A 555 -48.14 36.58 -10.53
CA SER A 555 -49.07 36.80 -11.64
C SER A 555 -49.20 38.29 -11.93
N GLY A 556 -49.00 38.69 -13.19
CA GLY A 556 -48.96 40.09 -13.60
C GLY A 556 -47.62 40.79 -13.33
N SER A 557 -46.58 40.05 -12.89
CA SER A 557 -45.22 40.60 -12.83
C SER A 557 -44.66 40.86 -14.23
N ALA A 558 -43.89 41.94 -14.34
CA ALA A 558 -43.13 42.29 -15.54
C ALA A 558 -41.82 41.48 -15.71
N ASP A 559 -41.56 40.49 -14.84
CA ASP A 559 -40.47 39.54 -15.09
C ASP A 559 -40.67 38.84 -16.44
N ALA A 560 -39.59 38.50 -17.14
CA ALA A 560 -39.65 37.80 -18.41
C ALA A 560 -39.30 36.31 -18.27
N ALA A 561 -39.98 35.45 -19.02
CA ALA A 561 -39.67 34.04 -19.11
C ALA A 561 -40.15 33.43 -20.42
N THR A 562 -39.39 32.48 -20.97
CA THR A 562 -39.79 31.70 -22.15
C THR A 562 -39.25 30.27 -22.06
N MET A 563 -39.94 29.33 -22.73
CA MET A 563 -39.51 27.94 -22.87
C MET A 563 -39.22 27.64 -24.33
N LEU A 564 -38.04 27.11 -24.61
CA LEU A 564 -37.54 26.91 -25.96
C LEU A 564 -37.13 25.46 -26.18
N PHE A 565 -37.36 24.95 -27.38
CA PHE A 565 -36.75 23.70 -27.84
C PHE A 565 -35.66 24.04 -28.85
N LEU A 566 -34.42 23.98 -28.38
CA LEU A 566 -33.26 24.49 -29.10
C LEU A 566 -32.43 23.35 -29.68
N PRO A 567 -32.03 23.43 -30.96
CA PRO A 567 -31.02 22.54 -31.52
C PRO A 567 -29.66 22.61 -30.82
N LYS A 568 -28.77 21.67 -31.18
CA LYS A 568 -27.34 21.80 -30.87
C LYS A 568 -26.81 23.13 -31.42
N GLY A 569 -26.14 23.93 -30.59
CA GLY A 569 -25.65 25.24 -30.97
C GLY A 569 -25.26 26.11 -29.78
N SER A 570 -24.67 27.26 -30.09
CA SER A 570 -24.35 28.32 -29.12
C SER A 570 -25.45 29.38 -29.14
N TYR A 571 -25.83 29.86 -27.97
CA TYR A 571 -26.90 30.85 -27.78
C TYR A 571 -26.48 31.92 -26.78
N THR A 572 -27.04 33.12 -26.96
CA THR A 572 -26.93 34.22 -26.00
C THR A 572 -28.30 34.73 -25.62
N VAL A 573 -28.47 35.08 -24.34
CA VAL A 573 -29.67 35.72 -23.79
C VAL A 573 -29.30 37.16 -23.48
N HIS A 574 -29.97 38.09 -24.13
CA HIS A 574 -29.84 39.52 -23.91
C HIS A 574 -30.96 39.96 -22.97
N LEU A 575 -30.60 40.42 -21.78
CA LEU A 575 -31.51 41.00 -20.79
C LEU A 575 -31.35 42.52 -20.81
N GLU A 576 -32.43 43.20 -21.17
CA GLU A 576 -32.52 44.66 -21.28
C GLU A 576 -33.73 45.19 -20.51
N GLY A 577 -33.72 46.48 -20.19
CA GLY A 577 -34.91 47.15 -19.69
C GLY A 577 -35.77 47.67 -20.83
N VAL A 578 -37.09 47.48 -20.75
CA VAL A 578 -38.03 48.12 -21.69
C VAL A 578 -37.83 49.64 -21.68
N ASP A 579 -37.94 50.25 -22.86
CA ASP A 579 -37.66 51.67 -23.13
C ASP A 579 -36.25 52.15 -22.70
N GLY A 580 -35.29 51.21 -22.57
CA GLY A 580 -33.92 51.52 -22.16
C GLY A 580 -33.77 51.81 -20.66
N SER A 581 -34.72 51.35 -19.84
CA SER A 581 -34.62 51.44 -18.39
C SER A 581 -33.41 50.67 -17.84
N SER A 582 -32.87 51.14 -16.71
CA SER A 582 -31.70 50.54 -16.06
C SER A 582 -32.03 50.03 -14.66
N GLY A 583 -31.32 49.02 -14.20
CA GLY A 583 -31.49 48.46 -12.86
C GLY A 583 -30.66 47.20 -12.65
N VAL A 584 -30.93 46.44 -11.60
CA VAL A 584 -30.35 45.11 -11.38
C VAL A 584 -31.26 44.06 -12.00
N GLY A 585 -30.70 43.23 -12.88
CA GLY A 585 -31.39 42.11 -13.52
C GLY A 585 -30.74 40.77 -13.17
N LEU A 586 -31.49 39.69 -13.33
CA LEU A 586 -31.01 38.31 -13.19
C LEU A 586 -31.37 37.50 -14.44
N ILE A 587 -30.38 36.92 -15.10
CA ILE A 587 -30.58 35.93 -16.15
C ILE A 587 -30.56 34.54 -15.49
N GLU A 588 -31.56 33.72 -15.80
CA GLU A 588 -31.56 32.30 -15.45
C GLU A 588 -31.81 31.43 -16.67
N ILE A 589 -31.05 30.34 -16.80
CA ILE A 589 -31.20 29.36 -17.87
C ILE A 589 -31.30 27.99 -17.21
N TYR A 590 -32.43 27.31 -17.38
CA TYR A 590 -32.67 25.98 -16.86
C TYR A 590 -32.73 24.97 -18.00
N LYS A 591 -32.11 23.81 -17.79
CA LYS A 591 -32.42 22.63 -18.59
C LYS A 591 -33.75 22.05 -18.12
N ILE A 592 -34.69 21.83 -19.06
CA ILE A 592 -35.93 21.08 -18.80
C ILE A 592 -35.65 19.60 -19.13
N PRO A 593 -35.81 18.66 -18.18
CA PRO A 593 -35.58 17.23 -18.40
C PRO A 593 -36.32 16.62 -19.59
#